data_AF-A0A2G5WVX1-F1
#
_entry.id   AF-A0A2G5WVX1-F1
#
_cell.length_a   1.000
_cell.length_b   1.000
_cell.length_c   1.000
_cell.angle_alpha   90.00
_cell.angle_beta   90.00
_cell.angle_gamma   90.00
#
_symmetry.space_group_name_H-M   'P 1'
#
loop_
_entity.id
_entity.type
_entity.pdbx_description
1 polymer ?
#
loop_
_entity_poly.entity_id
_entity_poly.type
_entity_poly.pdbx_seq_one_letter_code
_entity_poly.pdbx_strand_id
1 'polypeptide(L)'
;MSSFTNVPMLIQQMQQEIRQKRYTMALDTIRELEKLNVSRKQILWHKALLESKVGNLHVALAYLKELDSDESHAIKLKQTITDNWDTYTQVIDEYNHAVSEIQLGFGENALHIIDHAIQLAGKLPVPIELYRMKTVLLARYESGTLSRYTAGLPLYVLDDPTIKRAVAAEPPRPDIARPVPKPRRKRKLKKEAVVLFASIATVLLVFFVWLLANLLTQPETATESPTTAPVKKPAITETVSKKEEPVEKRVEVVEPKEETELAFVSNEAANMYYNEGYRQFVKEDFPAAVAYLEYAVRTEESDYFTDDASYFLASSYLREQKYEDVVEVAKAFRKEQDVNYMESPYREGIRLQESRALWQLGEEAQAVSILDELINKPDEDWVTYEARAMKKFVVEGESGDDEEAS
;
A
#
# COMPACT_ATOMS: atom_id res chain seq x y z
N MET A 1 -8.52 -19.45 -15.50
CA MET A 1 -8.41 -20.71 -14.72
C MET A 1 -8.89 -20.41 -13.31
N SER A 2 -10.08 -20.87 -12.93
CA SER A 2 -10.68 -20.66 -11.60
C SER A 2 -9.99 -21.57 -10.59
N SER A 3 -9.19 -21.00 -9.70
CA SER A 3 -8.70 -21.69 -8.49
C SER A 3 -9.92 -22.09 -7.66
N PHE A 4 -10.22 -23.39 -7.56
CA PHE A 4 -11.15 -23.92 -6.56
C PHE A 4 -10.53 -23.74 -5.18
N THR A 5 -10.64 -22.55 -4.62
CA THR A 5 -10.23 -22.29 -3.24
C THR A 5 -11.24 -22.98 -2.32
N ASN A 6 -10.83 -24.10 -1.72
CA ASN A 6 -11.71 -24.96 -0.94
C ASN A 6 -11.90 -24.40 0.48
N VAL A 7 -13.15 -24.10 0.89
CA VAL A 7 -13.49 -23.54 2.23
C VAL A 7 -12.85 -24.34 3.38
N PRO A 8 -12.97 -25.69 3.45
CA PRO A 8 -12.24 -26.52 4.41
C PRO A 8 -10.73 -26.26 4.52
N MET A 9 -10.06 -26.02 3.39
CA MET A 9 -8.61 -25.76 3.37
C MET A 9 -8.29 -24.41 4.01
N LEU A 10 -9.06 -23.37 3.69
CA LEU A 10 -8.89 -22.04 4.29
C LEU A 10 -9.21 -22.06 5.79
N ILE A 11 -10.22 -22.81 6.23
CA ILE A 11 -10.49 -23.00 7.67
C ILE A 11 -9.30 -23.67 8.37
N GLN A 12 -8.75 -24.73 7.78
CA GLN A 12 -7.58 -25.42 8.33
C GLN A 12 -6.35 -24.50 8.37
N GLN A 13 -6.14 -23.71 7.31
CA GLN A 13 -5.08 -22.71 7.23
C GLN A 13 -5.21 -21.66 8.33
N MET A 14 -6.39 -21.05 8.47
CA MET A 14 -6.66 -20.05 9.52
C MET A 14 -6.40 -20.63 10.91
N GLN A 15 -6.88 -21.86 11.19
CA GLN A 15 -6.63 -22.52 12.47
C GLN A 15 -5.14 -22.76 12.72
N GLN A 16 -4.38 -23.13 11.68
CA GLN A 16 -2.94 -23.29 11.76
C GLN A 16 -2.24 -21.95 12.04
N GLU A 17 -2.62 -20.88 11.35
CA GLU A 17 -2.09 -19.52 11.55
C GLU A 17 -2.37 -19.04 12.97
N ILE A 18 -3.58 -19.25 13.50
CA ILE A 18 -3.94 -18.95 14.89
C ILE A 18 -3.04 -19.72 15.88
N ARG A 19 -2.85 -21.03 15.68
CA ARG A 19 -1.97 -21.85 16.54
C ARG A 19 -0.51 -21.39 16.51
N GLN A 20 -0.08 -20.92 15.35
CA GLN A 20 1.26 -20.36 15.13
C GLN A 20 1.38 -18.90 15.59
N LYS A 21 0.31 -18.31 16.15
CA LYS A 21 0.23 -16.90 16.56
C LYS A 21 0.49 -15.91 15.41
N ARG A 22 0.19 -16.31 14.17
CA ARG A 22 0.27 -15.49 12.95
C ARG A 22 -1.06 -14.80 12.69
N TYR A 23 -1.47 -13.93 13.61
CA TYR A 23 -2.82 -13.39 13.63
C TYR A 23 -3.15 -12.48 12.44
N THR A 24 -2.17 -11.76 11.90
CA THR A 24 -2.34 -10.95 10.69
C THR A 24 -2.64 -11.81 9.47
N MET A 25 -1.91 -12.91 9.28
CA MET A 25 -2.22 -13.89 8.22
C MET A 25 -3.60 -14.53 8.41
N ALA A 26 -3.98 -14.84 9.65
CA ALA A 26 -5.31 -15.36 9.95
C ALA A 26 -6.42 -14.34 9.64
N LEU A 27 -6.16 -13.04 9.81
CA LEU A 27 -7.07 -11.96 9.40
C LEU A 27 -7.23 -11.89 7.88
N ASP A 28 -6.17 -12.13 7.11
CA ASP A 28 -6.27 -12.21 5.66
C ASP A 28 -7.06 -13.46 5.22
N THR A 29 -6.79 -14.61 5.84
CA THR A 29 -7.52 -15.85 5.57
C THR A 29 -9.02 -15.74 5.90
N ILE A 30 -9.40 -15.06 6.98
CA ILE A 30 -10.83 -14.87 7.32
C ILE A 30 -11.54 -13.92 6.34
N ARG A 31 -10.85 -12.93 5.78
CA ARG A 31 -11.38 -12.06 4.71
C ARG A 31 -11.67 -12.85 3.43
N GLU A 32 -10.82 -13.83 3.10
CA GLU A 32 -11.09 -14.75 1.99
C GLU A 32 -12.26 -15.69 2.28
N LEU A 33 -12.38 -16.21 3.51
CA LEU A 33 -13.51 -17.05 3.92
C LEU A 33 -14.86 -16.30 3.86
N GLU A 34 -14.88 -15.02 4.18
CA GLU A 34 -16.08 -14.17 4.11
C GLU A 34 -16.65 -14.08 2.69
N LYS A 35 -15.80 -14.10 1.67
CA LYS A 35 -16.20 -14.10 0.25
C LYS A 35 -16.85 -15.42 -0.20
N LEU A 36 -16.71 -16.49 0.59
CA LEU A 36 -17.08 -17.86 0.19
C LEU A 36 -18.37 -18.37 0.88
N ASN A 37 -19.29 -17.48 1.25
CA ASN A 37 -20.58 -17.82 1.88
C ASN A 37 -20.46 -18.67 3.16
N VAL A 38 -19.37 -18.50 3.91
CA VAL A 38 -19.20 -19.11 5.23
C VAL A 38 -20.16 -18.45 6.23
N SER A 39 -20.53 -19.18 7.29
CA SER A 39 -21.45 -18.67 8.32
C SER A 39 -21.01 -17.30 8.85
N ARG A 40 -21.83 -16.27 8.65
CA ARG A 40 -21.57 -14.90 9.11
C ARG A 40 -21.26 -14.86 10.61
N LYS A 41 -21.96 -15.64 11.43
CA LYS A 41 -21.68 -15.74 12.88
C LYS A 41 -20.27 -16.25 13.16
N GLN A 42 -19.82 -17.26 12.41
CA GLN A 42 -18.46 -17.77 12.53
C GLN A 42 -17.42 -16.76 12.05
N ILE A 43 -17.69 -16.05 10.95
CA ILE A 43 -16.81 -14.98 10.46
C ILE A 43 -16.65 -13.88 11.51
N LEU A 44 -17.76 -13.34 12.02
CA LEU A 44 -17.76 -12.27 13.02
C LEU A 44 -17.04 -12.69 14.30
N TRP A 45 -17.27 -13.91 14.80
CA TRP A 45 -16.54 -14.42 15.95
C TRP A 45 -15.03 -14.48 15.73
N HIS A 46 -14.58 -15.04 14.60
CA HIS A 46 -13.15 -15.15 14.32
C HIS A 46 -12.50 -13.78 14.07
N LYS A 47 -13.18 -12.86 13.39
CA LYS A 47 -12.73 -11.47 13.24
C LYS A 47 -12.59 -10.81 14.60
N ALA A 48 -13.62 -10.86 15.46
CA ALA A 48 -13.55 -10.30 16.81
C ALA A 48 -12.36 -10.86 17.62
N LEU A 49 -12.19 -12.18 17.61
CA LEU A 49 -11.09 -12.84 18.31
C LEU A 49 -9.73 -12.40 17.78
N LEU A 50 -9.56 -12.36 16.46
CA LEU A 50 -8.29 -12.03 15.83
C LEU A 50 -7.92 -10.56 16.02
N GLU A 51 -8.86 -9.64 15.82
CA GLU A 51 -8.68 -8.21 16.07
C GLU A 51 -8.28 -7.96 17.52
N SER A 52 -8.87 -8.69 18.47
CA SER A 52 -8.49 -8.58 19.88
C SER A 52 -7.05 -9.07 20.15
N LYS A 53 -6.51 -9.97 19.33
CA LYS A 53 -5.12 -10.48 19.48
C LYS A 53 -4.08 -9.55 18.86
N VAL A 54 -4.46 -8.78 17.85
CA VAL A 54 -3.58 -7.76 17.23
C VAL A 54 -3.74 -6.38 17.86
N GLY A 55 -4.57 -6.24 18.91
CA GLY A 55 -4.72 -5.01 19.69
C GLY A 55 -5.77 -4.04 19.19
N ASN A 56 -6.56 -4.42 18.18
CA ASN A 56 -7.64 -3.60 17.63
C ASN A 56 -8.94 -3.80 18.43
N LEU A 57 -8.93 -3.41 19.70
CA LEU A 57 -10.03 -3.72 20.62
C LEU A 57 -11.35 -3.05 20.25
N HIS A 58 -11.30 -1.83 19.68
CA HIS A 58 -12.50 -1.15 19.17
C HIS A 58 -13.16 -1.92 18.02
N VAL A 59 -12.35 -2.44 17.07
CA VAL A 59 -12.85 -3.26 15.95
C VAL A 59 -13.40 -4.58 16.47
N ALA A 60 -12.70 -5.23 17.40
CA ALA A 60 -13.17 -6.46 18.03
C ALA A 60 -14.53 -6.27 18.73
N LEU A 61 -14.70 -5.15 19.44
CA LEU A 61 -15.95 -4.81 20.11
C LEU A 61 -17.09 -4.55 19.11
N ALA A 62 -16.80 -3.88 17.98
CA ALA A 62 -17.76 -3.67 16.91
C ALA A 62 -18.27 -5.01 16.33
N TYR A 63 -17.36 -5.96 16.04
CA TYR A 63 -17.74 -7.28 15.56
C TYR A 63 -18.53 -8.10 16.60
N LEU A 64 -18.21 -7.98 17.89
CA LEU A 64 -18.99 -8.63 18.96
C LEU A 64 -20.39 -8.04 19.11
N LYS A 65 -20.53 -6.73 18.90
CA LYS A 65 -21.83 -6.05 18.89
C LYS A 65 -22.68 -6.50 17.70
N GLU A 66 -22.08 -6.67 16.53
CA GLU A 66 -22.76 -7.19 15.34
C GLU A 66 -23.12 -8.67 15.46
N LEU A 67 -22.25 -9.47 16.09
CA LEU A 67 -22.47 -10.90 16.29
C LEU A 67 -23.70 -11.18 17.17
N ASP A 68 -23.94 -10.31 18.17
CA ASP A 68 -25.06 -10.38 19.12
C ASP A 68 -25.30 -11.82 19.64
N SER A 69 -24.27 -12.38 20.27
CA SER A 69 -24.25 -13.77 20.74
C SER A 69 -24.25 -13.85 22.26
N ASP A 70 -25.14 -14.68 22.80
CA ASP A 70 -25.20 -15.06 24.20
C ASP A 70 -24.21 -16.19 24.56
N GLU A 71 -23.35 -16.59 23.63
CA GLU A 71 -22.35 -17.63 23.89
C GLU A 71 -21.33 -17.14 24.93
N SER A 72 -21.08 -17.98 25.94
CA SER A 72 -20.22 -17.64 27.08
C SER A 72 -18.83 -17.12 26.68
N HIS A 73 -18.25 -17.64 25.59
CA HIS A 73 -16.94 -17.20 25.11
C HIS A 73 -16.96 -15.80 24.47
N ALA A 74 -18.04 -15.44 23.76
CA ALA A 74 -18.23 -14.11 23.19
C ALA A 74 -18.48 -13.07 24.29
N ILE A 75 -19.32 -13.40 25.28
CA ILE A 75 -19.55 -12.57 26.47
C ILE A 75 -18.24 -12.32 27.21
N LYS A 76 -17.45 -13.37 27.45
CA LYS A 76 -16.16 -13.25 28.15
C LYS A 76 -15.16 -12.36 27.41
N LEU A 77 -15.10 -12.46 26.08
CA LEU A 77 -14.23 -11.60 25.28
C LEU A 77 -14.69 -10.13 25.35
N LYS A 78 -15.99 -9.88 25.21
CA LYS A 78 -16.58 -8.54 25.35
C LYS A 78 -16.29 -7.94 26.71
N GLN A 79 -16.46 -8.71 27.79
CA GLN A 79 -16.15 -8.26 29.14
C GLN A 79 -14.66 -7.92 29.28
N THR A 80 -13.77 -8.79 28.78
CA THR A 80 -12.32 -8.55 28.82
C THR A 80 -11.95 -7.25 28.10
N ILE A 81 -12.56 -6.97 26.95
CA ILE A 81 -12.33 -5.71 26.21
C ILE A 81 -12.85 -4.51 27.01
N THR A 82 -14.06 -4.63 27.57
CA THR A 82 -14.70 -3.56 28.34
C THR A 82 -13.92 -3.24 29.62
N ASP A 83 -13.43 -4.26 30.32
CA ASP A 83 -12.62 -4.11 31.54
C ASP A 83 -11.28 -3.41 31.30
N ASN A 84 -10.78 -3.44 30.06
CA ASN A 84 -9.52 -2.80 29.66
C ASN A 84 -9.75 -1.55 28.80
N TRP A 85 -10.99 -1.06 28.69
CA TRP A 85 -11.34 0.00 27.74
C TRP A 85 -10.63 1.30 28.05
N ASP A 86 -10.59 1.73 29.32
CA ASP A 86 -9.94 2.98 29.72
C ASP A 86 -8.43 2.97 29.44
N THR A 87 -7.76 1.85 29.75
CA THR A 87 -6.34 1.67 29.43
C THR A 87 -6.13 1.67 27.93
N TYR A 88 -7.00 0.99 27.18
CA TYR A 88 -6.93 0.95 25.73
C TYR A 88 -7.05 2.34 25.12
N THR A 89 -8.03 3.13 25.53
CA THR A 89 -8.22 4.50 25.01
C THR A 89 -7.03 5.39 25.34
N GLN A 90 -6.47 5.31 26.56
CA GLN A 90 -5.25 6.05 26.91
C GLN A 90 -4.06 5.68 26.02
N VAL A 91 -3.90 4.40 25.68
CA VAL A 91 -2.83 3.95 24.77
C VAL A 91 -3.02 4.52 23.36
N ILE A 92 -4.26 4.62 22.88
CA ILE A 92 -4.58 5.21 21.57
C ILE A 92 -4.39 6.74 21.59
N ASP A 93 -4.75 7.41 22.69
CA ASP A 93 -4.53 8.84 22.85
C ASP A 93 -3.04 9.18 22.81
N GLU A 94 -2.20 8.40 23.51
CA GLU A 94 -0.74 8.56 23.46
C GLU A 94 -0.17 8.25 22.08
N TYR A 95 -0.72 7.27 21.35
CA TYR A 95 -0.34 7.03 19.97
C TYR A 95 -0.63 8.25 19.08
N ASN A 96 -1.82 8.84 19.19
CA ASN A 96 -2.20 10.04 18.43
C ASN A 96 -1.35 11.26 18.82
N HIS A 97 -1.00 11.38 20.10
CA HIS A 97 -0.07 12.40 20.58
C HIS A 97 1.32 12.23 19.96
N ALA A 98 1.85 11.01 19.90
CA ALA A 98 3.11 10.73 19.23
C ALA A 98 3.08 11.03 17.72
N VAL A 99 1.97 10.73 17.03
CA VAL A 99 1.77 11.14 15.61
C VAL A 99 1.91 12.65 15.47
N SER A 100 1.27 13.41 16.37
CA SER A 100 1.30 14.87 16.36
C SER A 100 2.74 15.40 16.57
N GLU A 101 3.50 14.84 17.51
CA GLU A 101 4.90 15.20 17.71
C GLU A 101 5.78 14.90 16.48
N ILE A 102 5.54 13.78 15.79
CA ILE A 102 6.25 13.45 14.53
C ILE A 102 5.95 14.50 13.45
N GLN A 103 4.68 14.90 13.32
CA GLN A 103 4.27 15.92 12.35
C GLN A 103 4.92 17.29 12.63
N LEU A 104 5.12 17.61 13.90
CA LEU A 104 5.85 18.80 14.35
C LEU A 104 7.38 18.69 14.23
N GLY A 105 7.90 17.54 13.81
CA GLY A 105 9.35 17.29 13.66
C GLY A 105 10.04 16.78 14.92
N PHE A 106 9.30 16.58 16.03
CA PHE A 106 9.82 16.13 17.32
C PHE A 106 9.79 14.61 17.46
N GLY A 107 10.46 13.90 16.54
CA GLY A 107 10.45 12.43 16.53
C GLY A 107 11.11 11.76 17.75
N GLU A 108 12.04 12.42 18.44
CA GLU A 108 12.62 11.92 19.70
C GLU A 108 11.58 11.96 20.84
N ASN A 109 10.78 13.03 20.94
CA ASN A 109 9.68 13.11 21.89
C ASN A 109 8.62 12.03 21.61
N ALA A 110 8.29 11.85 20.33
CA ALA A 110 7.36 10.80 19.91
C ALA A 110 7.82 9.40 20.34
N LEU A 111 9.13 9.13 20.34
CA LEU A 111 9.67 7.85 20.81
C LEU A 111 9.40 7.66 22.31
N HIS A 112 9.62 8.69 23.13
CA HIS A 112 9.31 8.66 24.55
C HIS A 112 7.82 8.45 24.84
N ILE A 113 6.94 9.12 24.08
CA ILE A 113 5.49 8.97 24.20
C ILE A 113 5.06 7.53 23.85
N ILE A 114 5.61 6.96 22.77
CA ILE A 114 5.29 5.58 22.38
C ILE A 114 5.82 4.56 23.38
N ASP A 115 6.99 4.80 23.99
CA ASP A 115 7.48 3.97 25.09
C ASP A 115 6.53 3.99 26.28
N HIS A 116 6.02 5.17 26.64
CA HIS A 116 5.00 5.32 27.67
C HIS A 116 3.71 4.57 27.31
N ALA A 117 3.20 4.74 26.08
CA ALA A 117 2.00 4.04 25.60
C ALA A 117 2.13 2.51 25.70
N ILE A 118 3.26 1.95 25.28
CA ILE A 118 3.50 0.50 25.38
C ILE A 118 3.64 0.05 26.84
N GLN A 119 4.22 0.88 27.71
CA GLN A 119 4.31 0.58 29.13
C GLN A 119 2.94 0.60 29.81
N LEU A 120 2.10 1.60 29.50
CA LEU A 120 0.71 1.71 29.96
C LEU A 120 -0.11 0.47 29.56
N ALA A 121 0.05 -0.01 28.32
CA ALA A 121 -0.64 -1.20 27.85
C ALA A 121 -0.28 -2.45 28.67
N GLY A 122 0.96 -2.56 29.16
CA GLY A 122 1.42 -3.67 29.99
C GLY A 122 1.29 -5.03 29.29
N LYS A 123 0.26 -5.80 29.63
CA LYS A 123 -0.04 -7.12 29.01
C LYS A 123 -1.11 -7.05 27.93
N LEU A 124 -1.75 -5.89 27.77
CA LEU A 124 -2.77 -5.68 26.74
C LEU A 124 -2.11 -5.78 25.36
N PRO A 125 -2.71 -6.51 24.41
CA PRO A 125 -2.28 -6.44 23.02
C PRO A 125 -2.43 -5.01 22.50
N VAL A 126 -1.40 -4.47 21.87
CA VAL A 126 -1.43 -3.14 21.24
C VAL A 126 -1.50 -3.27 19.72
N PRO A 127 -2.12 -2.31 19.02
CA PRO A 127 -2.16 -2.25 17.56
C PRO A 127 -0.78 -2.38 16.91
N ILE A 128 -0.73 -2.95 15.71
CA ILE A 128 0.51 -3.15 14.97
C ILE A 128 1.21 -1.82 14.62
N GLU A 129 0.42 -0.76 14.52
CA GLU A 129 0.82 0.62 14.26
C GLU A 129 1.77 1.15 15.33
N LEU A 130 1.54 0.84 16.62
CA LEU A 130 2.46 1.23 17.70
C LEU A 130 3.81 0.53 17.55
N TYR A 131 3.80 -0.76 17.20
CA TYR A 131 5.03 -1.50 16.97
C TYR A 131 5.80 -0.94 15.76
N ARG A 132 5.12 -0.67 14.65
CA ARG A 132 5.70 -0.06 13.45
C ARG A 132 6.35 1.28 13.77
N MET A 133 5.62 2.17 14.44
CA MET A 133 6.10 3.50 14.79
C MET A 133 7.34 3.41 15.67
N LYS A 134 7.28 2.63 16.76
CA LYS A 134 8.44 2.43 17.64
C LYS A 134 9.64 1.86 16.89
N THR A 135 9.46 0.87 16.03
CA THR A 135 10.56 0.30 15.24
C THR A 135 11.22 1.36 14.36
N VAL A 136 10.44 2.20 13.68
CA VAL A 136 10.96 3.26 12.80
C VAL A 136 11.68 4.34 13.61
N LEU A 137 11.08 4.80 14.70
CA LEU A 137 11.67 5.80 15.59
C LEU A 137 12.97 5.30 16.21
N LEU A 138 12.99 4.05 16.70
CA LEU A 138 14.22 3.42 17.19
C LEU A 138 15.28 3.30 16.10
N ALA A 139 14.91 2.90 14.88
CA ALA A 139 15.87 2.83 13.78
C ALA A 139 16.52 4.20 13.47
N ARG A 140 15.75 5.28 13.63
CA ARG A 140 16.18 6.65 13.35
C ARG A 140 17.00 7.28 14.47
N TYR A 141 16.50 7.22 15.71
CA TYR A 141 17.05 7.98 16.84
C TYR A 141 17.89 7.12 17.79
N GLU A 142 17.56 5.83 17.93
CA GLU A 142 18.22 4.92 18.87
C GLU A 142 18.58 3.57 18.23
N SER A 143 19.25 3.59 17.06
CA SER A 143 19.48 2.36 16.26
C SER A 143 20.14 1.22 17.05
N GLY A 144 20.90 1.54 18.11
CA GLY A 144 21.53 0.55 18.97
C GLY A 144 20.63 -0.25 19.90
N THR A 145 19.40 0.18 20.13
CA THR A 145 18.42 -0.55 20.95
C THR A 145 17.43 -1.36 20.09
N LEU A 146 17.39 -1.11 18.77
CA LEU A 146 16.48 -1.75 17.81
C LEU A 146 16.58 -3.28 17.81
N SER A 147 17.80 -3.84 17.75
CA SER A 147 18.02 -5.29 17.78
C SER A 147 17.49 -5.93 19.08
N ARG A 148 17.62 -5.27 20.24
CA ARG A 148 17.08 -5.74 21.51
C ARG A 148 15.56 -5.66 21.55
N TYR A 149 15.00 -4.55 21.07
CA TYR A 149 13.55 -4.36 20.99
C TYR A 149 12.89 -5.42 20.12
N THR A 150 13.44 -5.65 18.91
CA THR A 150 12.89 -6.59 17.93
C THR A 150 12.96 -8.04 18.39
N ALA A 151 13.97 -8.43 19.17
CA ALA A 151 14.06 -9.75 19.78
C ALA A 151 12.88 -10.06 20.74
N GLY A 152 12.23 -9.03 21.29
CA GLY A 152 11.10 -9.15 22.20
C GLY A 152 9.73 -9.05 21.53
N LEU A 153 9.65 -8.83 20.22
CA LEU A 153 8.38 -8.60 19.53
C LEU A 153 7.54 -9.87 19.38
N PRO A 154 6.19 -9.75 19.41
CA PRO A 154 5.31 -10.85 19.07
C PRO A 154 5.56 -11.38 17.65
N LEU A 155 5.33 -12.68 17.42
CA LEU A 155 5.57 -13.31 16.12
C LEU A 155 4.81 -12.64 14.96
N TYR A 156 3.53 -12.29 15.17
CA TYR A 156 2.72 -11.62 14.13
C TYR A 156 3.27 -10.23 13.76
N VAL A 157 3.97 -9.57 14.68
CA VAL A 157 4.60 -8.27 14.48
C VAL A 157 5.89 -8.42 13.69
N LEU A 158 6.67 -9.47 13.98
CA LEU A 158 7.90 -9.77 13.22
C LEU A 158 7.64 -10.07 11.75
N ASP A 159 6.41 -10.48 11.41
CA ASP A 159 6.05 -10.74 10.03
C ASP A 159 5.74 -9.47 9.21
N ASP A 160 5.59 -8.33 9.88
CA ASP A 160 5.27 -7.05 9.26
C ASP A 160 6.37 -6.52 8.31
N PRO A 161 6.01 -6.07 7.10
CA PRO A 161 6.98 -5.61 6.11
C PRO A 161 7.72 -4.34 6.51
N THR A 162 7.09 -3.43 7.25
CA THR A 162 7.73 -2.19 7.72
C THR A 162 8.78 -2.52 8.78
N ILE A 163 8.44 -3.42 9.71
CA ILE A 163 9.38 -3.86 10.74
C ILE A 163 10.56 -4.64 10.14
N LYS A 164 10.28 -5.58 9.21
CA LYS A 164 11.33 -6.32 8.49
C LYS A 164 12.29 -5.39 7.75
N ARG A 165 11.77 -4.35 7.09
CA ARG A 165 12.59 -3.35 6.37
C ARG A 165 13.48 -2.56 7.32
N ALA A 166 12.92 -2.03 8.40
CA ALA A 166 13.67 -1.24 9.38
C ALA A 166 14.80 -2.06 10.02
N VAL A 167 14.55 -3.33 10.36
CA VAL A 167 15.57 -4.24 10.90
C VAL A 167 16.65 -4.60 9.88
N ALA A 168 16.28 -4.76 8.61
CA ALA A 168 17.23 -5.06 7.53
C ALA A 168 18.13 -3.87 7.18
N ALA A 169 17.66 -2.64 7.41
CA ALA A 169 18.40 -1.40 7.17
C ALA A 169 19.46 -1.08 8.25
N GLU A 170 19.48 -1.81 9.37
CA GLU A 170 20.50 -1.64 10.41
C GLU A 170 21.90 -1.99 9.85
N PRO A 171 22.90 -1.08 9.88
CA PRO A 171 24.24 -1.40 9.44
C PRO A 171 24.80 -2.57 10.27
N PRO A 172 25.47 -3.55 9.65
CA PRO A 172 25.93 -4.75 10.35
C PRO A 172 26.91 -4.37 11.47
N ARG A 173 26.55 -4.65 12.72
CA ARG A 173 27.46 -4.54 13.86
C ARG A 173 28.43 -5.74 13.88
N PRO A 174 29.75 -5.51 13.99
CA PRO A 174 30.76 -6.57 13.98
C PRO A 174 30.70 -7.52 15.19
N ASP A 175 30.02 -7.13 16.28
CA ASP A 175 30.12 -7.82 17.58
C ASP A 175 29.01 -8.85 17.85
N ILE A 176 28.02 -8.95 16.98
CA ILE A 176 26.96 -9.97 17.09
C ILE A 176 27.08 -10.90 15.89
N ALA A 177 27.64 -12.10 16.13
CA ALA A 177 27.61 -13.18 15.16
C ALA A 177 26.14 -13.59 14.93
N ARG A 178 25.46 -12.92 14.00
CA ARG A 178 24.20 -13.40 13.45
C ARG A 178 24.46 -14.81 12.89
N PRO A 179 23.57 -15.79 13.08
CA PRO A 179 23.64 -17.02 12.31
C PRO A 179 23.49 -16.63 10.85
N VAL A 180 24.62 -16.56 10.15
CA VAL A 180 24.65 -16.29 8.71
C VAL A 180 23.68 -17.29 8.10
N PRO A 181 22.62 -16.85 7.40
CA PRO A 181 21.84 -17.77 6.61
C PRO A 181 22.84 -18.41 5.66
N LYS A 182 23.18 -19.68 5.91
CA LYS A 182 24.18 -20.41 5.13
C LYS A 182 23.85 -20.12 3.67
N PRO A 183 24.78 -19.57 2.87
CA PRO A 183 24.49 -19.29 1.47
C PRO A 183 23.89 -20.56 0.93
N ARG A 184 22.67 -20.47 0.38
CA ARG A 184 21.99 -21.63 -0.23
C ARG A 184 23.03 -22.25 -1.14
N ARG A 185 23.64 -23.37 -0.71
CA ARG A 185 24.57 -24.12 -1.52
C ARG A 185 23.74 -24.45 -2.73
N LYS A 186 24.01 -23.78 -3.86
CA LYS A 186 23.49 -24.20 -5.16
C LYS A 186 23.92 -25.65 -5.25
N ARG A 187 22.98 -26.57 -5.00
CA ARG A 187 23.22 -28.00 -5.15
C ARG A 187 23.56 -28.13 -6.63
N LYS A 188 24.83 -28.27 -6.95
CA LYS A 188 25.25 -28.68 -8.28
C LYS A 188 24.54 -30.01 -8.50
N LEU A 189 23.48 -30.00 -9.32
CA LEU A 189 22.87 -31.21 -9.81
C LEU A 189 24.01 -32.02 -10.42
N LYS A 190 24.23 -33.22 -9.86
CA LYS A 190 25.22 -34.15 -10.40
C LYS A 190 24.87 -34.36 -11.87
N LYS A 191 25.87 -34.34 -12.75
CA LYS A 191 25.71 -34.43 -14.22
C LYS A 191 24.85 -35.64 -14.66
N GLU A 192 24.74 -36.66 -13.81
CA GLU A 192 23.88 -37.83 -13.98
C GLU A 192 22.37 -37.51 -13.99
N ALA A 193 21.92 -36.47 -13.26
CA ALA A 193 20.50 -36.08 -13.26
C ALA A 193 20.09 -35.40 -14.58
N VAL A 194 21.00 -34.69 -15.23
CA VAL A 194 20.74 -34.07 -16.55
C VAL A 194 20.60 -35.15 -17.64
N VAL A 195 21.34 -36.25 -17.53
CA VAL A 195 21.21 -37.39 -18.43
C VAL A 195 19.87 -38.12 -18.22
N LEU A 196 19.40 -38.24 -16.97
CA LEU A 196 18.10 -38.82 -16.64
C LEU A 196 16.91 -37.97 -17.10
N PHE A 197 17.02 -36.64 -17.07
CA PHE A 197 15.97 -35.75 -17.61
C PHE A 197 16.00 -35.68 -19.14
N ALA A 198 17.17 -35.77 -19.77
CA ALA A 198 17.30 -35.82 -21.22
C ALA A 198 16.72 -37.12 -21.82
N SER A 199 16.85 -38.26 -21.12
CA SER A 199 16.26 -39.53 -21.56
C SER A 199 14.73 -39.58 -21.41
N ILE A 200 14.17 -38.94 -20.39
CA ILE A 200 12.71 -38.82 -20.24
C ILE A 200 12.12 -37.90 -21.33
N ALA A 201 12.82 -36.82 -21.69
CA ALA A 201 12.39 -35.90 -22.74
C ALA A 201 12.38 -36.56 -24.13
N THR A 202 13.35 -37.42 -24.45
CA THR A 202 13.38 -38.15 -25.73
C THR A 202 12.30 -39.22 -25.82
N VAL A 203 11.99 -39.93 -24.72
CA VAL A 203 10.89 -40.91 -24.70
C VAL A 203 9.52 -40.23 -24.87
N LEU A 204 9.31 -39.08 -24.23
CA LEU A 204 8.06 -38.31 -24.39
C LEU A 204 7.91 -37.73 -25.80
N LEU A 205 9.00 -37.33 -26.45
CA LEU A 205 8.97 -36.78 -27.81
C LEU A 205 8.69 -37.87 -28.85
N VAL A 206 9.23 -39.07 -28.68
CA VAL A 206 8.89 -40.24 -29.52
C VAL A 206 7.42 -40.65 -29.33
N PHE A 207 6.91 -40.60 -28.10
CA PHE A 207 5.50 -40.88 -27.82
C PHE A 207 4.57 -39.84 -28.48
N PHE A 208 4.93 -38.56 -28.43
CA PHE A 208 4.16 -37.48 -29.06
C PHE A 208 4.15 -37.59 -30.60
N VAL A 209 5.28 -37.92 -31.21
CA VAL A 209 5.39 -38.13 -32.67
C VAL A 209 4.59 -39.36 -33.11
N TRP A 210 4.61 -40.44 -32.33
CA TRP A 210 3.79 -41.63 -32.61
C TRP A 210 2.29 -41.34 -32.48
N LEU A 211 1.88 -40.55 -31.49
CA LEU A 211 0.48 -40.17 -31.27
C LEU A 211 -0.06 -39.25 -32.37
N LEU A 212 0.77 -38.33 -32.89
CA LEU A 212 0.43 -37.49 -34.05
C LEU A 212 0.35 -38.30 -35.36
N ALA A 213 1.24 -39.27 -35.56
CA ALA A 213 1.22 -40.13 -36.74
C ALA A 213 -0.05 -41.00 -36.81
N ASN A 214 -0.54 -41.48 -35.66
CA ASN A 214 -1.78 -42.26 -35.57
C ASN A 214 -3.06 -41.41 -35.67
N LEU A 215 -3.00 -40.11 -35.34
CA LEU A 215 -4.14 -39.19 -35.53
C LEU A 215 -4.34 -38.79 -37.00
N LEU A 216 -3.27 -38.75 -37.79
CA LEU A 216 -3.29 -38.34 -39.20
C LEU A 216 -3.61 -39.48 -40.19
N THR A 217 -3.79 -40.71 -39.71
CA THR A 217 -4.06 -41.91 -40.56
C THR A 217 -5.50 -42.41 -40.53
N GLN A 218 -6.46 -41.66 -39.96
CA GLN A 218 -7.87 -42.03 -40.08
C GLN A 218 -8.43 -41.64 -41.46
N PRO A 219 -8.97 -42.61 -42.25
CA PRO A 219 -9.62 -42.29 -43.51
C PRO A 219 -11.00 -41.68 -43.28
N GLU A 220 -11.30 -40.63 -44.05
CA GLU A 220 -12.57 -39.90 -44.07
C GLU A 220 -13.76 -40.83 -44.39
N THR A 221 -14.83 -40.71 -43.61
CA THR A 221 -16.17 -41.18 -43.99
C THR A 221 -17.02 -40.00 -44.38
N ALA A 222 -17.52 -40.06 -45.62
CA ALA A 222 -18.34 -39.05 -46.28
C ALA A 222 -19.73 -38.89 -45.64
N THR A 223 -20.24 -37.66 -45.59
CA THR A 223 -21.68 -37.40 -45.80
C THR A 223 -21.88 -36.01 -46.41
N GLU A 224 -22.71 -35.96 -47.44
CA GLU A 224 -22.97 -34.89 -48.40
C GLU A 224 -23.74 -33.67 -47.83
N SER A 225 -23.54 -32.50 -48.45
CA SER A 225 -24.61 -31.52 -48.68
C SER A 225 -24.28 -30.54 -49.83
N PRO A 226 -25.28 -29.94 -50.49
CA PRO A 226 -25.23 -29.58 -51.92
C PRO A 226 -24.86 -28.11 -52.24
N THR A 227 -24.20 -27.94 -53.40
CA THR A 227 -24.41 -26.98 -54.53
C THR A 227 -25.17 -25.67 -54.21
N THR A 228 -24.73 -24.42 -54.50
CA THR A 228 -24.29 -23.86 -55.79
C THR A 228 -23.76 -22.40 -55.62
N ALA A 229 -22.57 -22.15 -56.18
CA ALA A 229 -22.16 -21.00 -57.03
C ALA A 229 -22.11 -19.52 -56.50
N PRO A 230 -21.45 -18.57 -57.21
CA PRO A 230 -20.16 -17.98 -56.81
C PRO A 230 -20.18 -16.42 -56.84
N VAL A 231 -19.04 -15.74 -56.59
CA VAL A 231 -18.54 -14.57 -57.38
C VAL A 231 -17.29 -13.90 -56.75
N LYS A 232 -16.22 -13.88 -57.56
CA LYS A 232 -15.08 -12.93 -57.73
C LYS A 232 -14.15 -12.50 -56.56
N LYS A 233 -12.98 -13.18 -56.52
CA LYS A 233 -11.55 -12.74 -56.55
C LYS A 233 -11.21 -11.23 -56.81
N PRO A 234 -9.94 -10.74 -56.66
CA PRO A 234 -8.74 -11.25 -55.93
C PRO A 234 -7.76 -10.18 -55.32
N ALA A 235 -6.65 -10.70 -54.70
CA ALA A 235 -5.26 -10.17 -54.61
C ALA A 235 -4.98 -9.00 -53.64
N ILE A 236 -3.88 -8.92 -52.90
CA ILE A 236 -2.43 -9.05 -53.23
C ILE A 236 -1.68 -9.50 -51.95
N THR A 237 -1.05 -10.69 -51.90
CA THR A 237 0.38 -11.03 -52.12
C THR A 237 1.36 -10.65 -50.99
N GLU A 238 1.97 -11.69 -50.43
CA GLU A 238 3.15 -11.74 -49.56
C GLU A 238 4.43 -11.17 -50.22
N THR A 239 5.43 -10.73 -49.43
CA THR A 239 6.76 -11.40 -49.27
C THR A 239 7.93 -10.51 -48.82
N VAL A 240 8.63 -10.99 -47.77
CA VAL A 240 10.11 -11.17 -47.62
C VAL A 240 11.04 -9.98 -47.26
N SER A 241 11.39 -9.93 -45.97
CA SER A 241 12.73 -10.13 -45.34
C SER A 241 14.03 -9.55 -45.96
N LYS A 242 14.78 -8.73 -45.20
CA LYS A 242 16.28 -8.73 -45.15
C LYS A 242 16.93 -7.93 -43.99
N LYS A 243 17.54 -8.67 -43.04
CA LYS A 243 18.90 -8.56 -42.42
C LYS A 243 19.51 -7.21 -41.93
N GLU A 244 19.87 -7.19 -40.64
CA GLU A 244 20.84 -6.32 -39.91
C GLU A 244 22.30 -6.51 -40.44
N GLU A 245 23.33 -5.65 -40.28
CA GLU A 245 23.81 -4.65 -39.29
C GLU A 245 24.75 -3.60 -40.02
N PRO A 246 25.71 -2.86 -39.39
CA PRO A 246 25.66 -1.74 -38.42
C PRO A 246 26.43 -0.46 -38.90
N VAL A 247 26.54 0.57 -38.02
CA VAL A 247 27.62 1.60 -37.86
C VAL A 247 27.22 3.11 -37.94
N GLU A 248 27.31 3.73 -36.76
CA GLU A 248 27.77 5.08 -36.34
C GLU A 248 27.20 6.43 -36.86
N LYS A 249 26.81 7.23 -35.86
CA LYS A 249 27.02 8.67 -35.63
C LYS A 249 26.45 9.69 -36.63
N ARG A 250 25.42 10.41 -36.15
CA ARG A 250 25.43 11.88 -36.19
C ARG A 250 24.66 12.48 -35.02
N VAL A 251 25.32 13.40 -34.35
CA VAL A 251 24.80 14.28 -33.30
C VAL A 251 23.84 15.27 -33.97
N GLU A 252 22.61 15.35 -33.48
CA GLU A 252 21.78 16.54 -33.67
C GLU A 252 21.20 16.92 -32.30
N VAL A 253 21.59 18.12 -31.88
CA VAL A 253 21.16 18.79 -30.65
C VAL A 253 19.73 19.25 -30.86
N VAL A 254 18.79 18.74 -30.05
CA VAL A 254 17.48 19.35 -29.86
C VAL A 254 17.13 19.25 -28.36
N GLU A 255 17.21 20.38 -27.66
CA GLU A 255 16.43 20.65 -26.46
C GLU A 255 15.16 21.43 -26.86
N PRO A 256 14.14 21.57 -26.00
CA PRO A 256 13.50 20.57 -25.14
C PRO A 256 11.95 20.62 -25.21
N LYS A 257 11.30 19.64 -24.56
CA LYS A 257 9.86 19.59 -24.19
C LYS A 257 8.82 19.60 -25.32
N GLU A 258 8.48 18.41 -25.82
CA GLU A 258 7.06 18.10 -25.99
C GLU A 258 6.56 17.51 -24.66
N GLU A 259 5.71 18.26 -23.96
CA GLU A 259 4.84 17.66 -22.94
C GLU A 259 3.89 16.73 -23.68
N THR A 260 4.26 15.44 -23.74
CA THR A 260 3.33 14.39 -24.16
C THR A 260 2.14 14.41 -23.20
N GLU A 261 1.02 14.97 -23.64
CA GLU A 261 -0.26 14.84 -22.95
C GLU A 261 -0.55 13.34 -22.77
N LEU A 262 -0.33 12.81 -21.56
CA LEU A 262 -0.61 11.41 -21.27
C LEU A 262 -2.11 11.14 -21.47
N ALA A 263 -2.41 10.14 -22.29
CA ALA A 263 -3.78 9.74 -22.62
C ALA A 263 -4.55 9.24 -21.38
N PHE A 264 -5.87 9.40 -21.40
CA PHE A 264 -6.76 8.77 -20.41
C PHE A 264 -6.57 7.25 -20.38
N VAL A 265 -6.62 6.67 -19.19
CA VAL A 265 -6.47 5.23 -18.94
C VAL A 265 -7.78 4.63 -18.46
N SER A 266 -7.95 3.31 -18.62
CA SER A 266 -9.10 2.61 -18.04
C SER A 266 -9.06 2.65 -16.51
N ASN A 267 -10.21 2.55 -15.84
CA ASN A 267 -10.28 2.53 -14.36
C ASN A 267 -9.42 1.41 -13.75
N GLU A 268 -9.35 0.23 -14.39
CA GLU A 268 -8.49 -0.87 -13.94
C GLU A 268 -7.00 -0.49 -13.97
N ALA A 269 -6.56 0.17 -15.04
CA ALA A 269 -5.19 0.64 -15.18
C ALA A 269 -4.90 1.77 -14.19
N ALA A 270 -5.84 2.71 -14.03
CA ALA A 270 -5.73 3.81 -13.08
C ALA A 270 -5.62 3.32 -11.63
N ASN A 271 -6.40 2.31 -11.23
CA ASN A 271 -6.29 1.70 -9.91
C ASN A 271 -4.93 1.00 -9.72
N MET A 272 -4.41 0.31 -10.75
CA MET A 272 -3.05 -0.24 -10.70
C MET A 272 -2.00 0.86 -10.51
N TYR A 273 -2.13 1.97 -11.24
CA TYR A 273 -1.26 3.13 -11.11
C TYR A 273 -1.38 3.81 -9.75
N TYR A 274 -2.58 3.92 -9.18
CA TYR A 274 -2.80 4.42 -7.83
C TYR A 274 -2.06 3.56 -6.79
N ASN A 275 -2.26 2.24 -6.83
CA ASN A 275 -1.61 1.33 -5.88
C ASN A 275 -0.07 1.39 -5.98
N GLU A 276 0.44 1.49 -7.19
CA GLU A 276 1.88 1.62 -7.43
C GLU A 276 2.41 2.99 -6.98
N GLY A 277 1.72 4.07 -7.32
CA GLY A 277 2.05 5.43 -6.93
C GLY A 277 2.03 5.62 -5.41
N TYR A 278 0.99 5.14 -4.74
CA TYR A 278 0.92 5.14 -3.28
C TYR A 278 2.05 4.31 -2.65
N ARG A 279 2.40 3.16 -3.26
CA ARG A 279 3.54 2.36 -2.80
C ARG A 279 4.87 3.11 -2.91
N GLN A 280 5.06 3.94 -3.94
CA GLN A 280 6.26 4.77 -4.07
C GLN A 280 6.23 5.97 -3.12
N PHE A 281 5.06 6.59 -2.93
CA PHE A 281 4.85 7.65 -1.96
C PHE A 281 5.24 7.22 -0.55
N VAL A 282 4.80 6.03 -0.11
CA VAL A 282 5.15 5.44 1.20
C VAL A 282 6.64 5.10 1.34
N LYS A 283 7.36 4.92 0.22
CA LYS A 283 8.82 4.74 0.21
C LYS A 283 9.58 6.06 0.14
N GLU A 284 8.88 7.20 0.12
CA GLU A 284 9.44 8.54 -0.07
C GLU A 284 10.15 8.69 -1.44
N ASP A 285 9.83 7.84 -2.41
CA ASP A 285 10.25 8.00 -3.80
C ASP A 285 9.20 8.88 -4.51
N PHE A 286 9.21 10.17 -4.16
CA PHE A 286 8.25 11.14 -4.67
C PHE A 286 8.32 11.34 -6.20
N PRO A 287 9.50 11.34 -6.86
CA PRO A 287 9.56 11.37 -8.32
C PRO A 287 8.82 10.20 -8.96
N ALA A 288 9.00 8.98 -8.45
CA ALA A 288 8.28 7.81 -8.97
C ALA A 288 6.80 7.85 -8.59
N ALA A 289 6.46 8.34 -7.39
CA ALA A 289 5.07 8.50 -6.96
C ALA A 289 4.30 9.45 -7.89
N VAL A 290 4.88 10.61 -8.22
CA VAL A 290 4.34 11.55 -9.21
C VAL A 290 4.08 10.83 -10.53
N ALA A 291 5.08 10.14 -11.08
CA ALA A 291 4.97 9.50 -12.38
C ALA A 291 3.81 8.50 -12.46
N TYR A 292 3.51 7.78 -11.37
CA TYR A 292 2.38 6.84 -11.35
C TYR A 292 1.05 7.50 -11.00
N LEU A 293 1.03 8.43 -10.04
CA LEU A 293 -0.18 9.11 -9.61
C LEU A 293 -0.74 10.04 -10.70
N GLU A 294 0.10 10.60 -11.56
CA GLU A 294 -0.32 11.35 -12.76
C GLU A 294 -1.17 10.52 -13.71
N TYR A 295 -0.91 9.20 -13.85
CA TYR A 295 -1.78 8.32 -14.63
C TYR A 295 -3.02 7.90 -13.84
N ALA A 296 -2.90 7.74 -12.52
CA ALA A 296 -4.01 7.32 -11.66
C ALA A 296 -5.16 8.33 -11.64
N VAL A 297 -4.88 9.62 -11.79
CA VAL A 297 -5.89 10.68 -11.83
C VAL A 297 -6.49 10.92 -13.22
N ARG A 298 -6.00 10.22 -14.27
CA ARG A 298 -6.43 10.40 -15.66
C ARG A 298 -7.39 9.29 -16.08
N THR A 299 -8.56 9.24 -15.47
CA THR A 299 -9.63 8.27 -15.77
C THR A 299 -10.79 8.97 -16.48
N GLU A 300 -11.57 8.24 -17.29
CA GLU A 300 -12.80 8.78 -17.89
C GLU A 300 -13.96 8.87 -16.87
N GLU A 301 -13.90 8.09 -15.79
CA GLU A 301 -14.89 8.04 -14.73
C GLU A 301 -14.20 8.23 -13.37
N SER A 302 -14.70 9.15 -12.54
CA SER A 302 -14.25 9.25 -11.16
C SER A 302 -14.65 7.97 -10.42
N ASP A 303 -13.66 7.32 -9.78
CA ASP A 303 -13.82 6.10 -9.01
C ASP A 303 -13.33 6.35 -7.57
N TYR A 304 -13.63 5.46 -6.64
CA TYR A 304 -13.42 5.67 -5.19
C TYR A 304 -11.97 6.00 -4.78
N PHE A 305 -10.98 5.77 -5.66
CA PHE A 305 -9.56 6.03 -5.39
C PHE A 305 -9.03 7.31 -6.07
N THR A 306 -9.84 7.99 -6.89
CA THR A 306 -9.37 9.13 -7.70
C THR A 306 -9.11 10.39 -6.87
N ASP A 307 -9.87 10.59 -5.80
CA ASP A 307 -9.66 11.63 -4.80
C ASP A 307 -8.38 11.36 -3.99
N ASP A 308 -8.21 10.13 -3.50
CA ASP A 308 -6.96 9.70 -2.84
C ASP A 308 -5.75 9.94 -3.74
N ALA A 309 -5.84 9.52 -5.01
CA ALA A 309 -4.77 9.68 -5.99
C ALA A 309 -4.39 11.15 -6.18
N SER A 310 -5.39 12.03 -6.25
CA SER A 310 -5.20 13.47 -6.39
C SER A 310 -4.55 14.10 -5.14
N TYR A 311 -4.96 13.67 -3.95
CA TYR A 311 -4.36 14.11 -2.69
C TYR A 311 -2.88 13.69 -2.58
N PHE A 312 -2.57 12.42 -2.86
CA PHE A 312 -1.19 11.94 -2.82
C PHE A 312 -0.33 12.50 -3.95
N LEU A 313 -0.93 12.84 -5.09
CA LEU A 313 -0.23 13.52 -6.18
C LEU A 313 0.19 14.93 -5.75
N ALA A 314 -0.74 15.74 -5.24
CA ALA A 314 -0.45 17.06 -4.69
C ALA A 314 0.59 16.99 -3.56
N SER A 315 0.47 15.99 -2.68
CA SER A 315 1.46 15.74 -1.61
C SER A 315 2.86 15.44 -2.17
N SER A 316 2.94 14.66 -3.26
CA SER A 316 4.21 14.31 -3.91
C SER A 316 4.84 15.52 -4.60
N TYR A 317 4.05 16.31 -5.33
CA TYR A 317 4.51 17.55 -5.94
C TYR A 317 5.05 18.55 -4.91
N LEU A 318 4.38 18.67 -3.76
CA LEU A 318 4.83 19.55 -2.69
C LEU A 318 6.21 19.13 -2.15
N ARG A 319 6.49 17.82 -2.05
CA ARG A 319 7.79 17.28 -1.63
C ARG A 319 8.88 17.48 -2.68
N GLU A 320 8.49 17.43 -3.95
CA GLU A 320 9.35 17.72 -5.10
C GLU A 320 9.51 19.23 -5.38
N GLN A 321 8.95 20.09 -4.51
CA GLN A 321 8.98 21.56 -4.65
C GLN A 321 8.36 22.07 -5.97
N LYS A 322 7.43 21.30 -6.54
CA LYS A 322 6.67 21.63 -7.74
C LYS A 322 5.38 22.33 -7.36
N TYR A 323 5.50 23.54 -6.82
CA TYR A 323 4.40 24.23 -6.14
C TYR A 323 3.27 24.64 -7.09
N GLU A 324 3.58 25.02 -8.32
CA GLU A 324 2.57 25.31 -9.34
C GLU A 324 1.68 24.09 -9.61
N ASP A 325 2.29 22.90 -9.75
CA ASP A 325 1.57 21.64 -9.98
C ASP A 325 0.63 21.29 -8.81
N VAL A 326 1.05 21.56 -7.55
CA VAL A 326 0.18 21.40 -6.36
C VAL A 326 -1.08 22.27 -6.48
N VAL A 327 -0.91 23.53 -6.89
CA VAL A 327 -2.02 24.48 -7.03
C VAL A 327 -2.96 24.04 -8.14
N GLU A 328 -2.43 23.53 -9.26
CA GLU A 328 -3.24 23.01 -10.36
C GLU A 328 -4.08 21.79 -9.94
N VAL A 329 -3.46 20.80 -9.27
CA VAL A 329 -4.17 19.61 -8.78
C VAL A 329 -5.23 19.99 -7.77
N ALA A 330 -4.95 20.89 -6.82
CA ALA A 330 -5.94 21.35 -5.85
C ALA A 330 -7.12 22.09 -6.49
N LYS A 331 -6.86 22.92 -7.52
CA LYS A 331 -7.91 23.59 -8.31
C LYS A 331 -8.75 22.58 -9.09
N ALA A 332 -8.14 21.55 -9.67
CA ALA A 332 -8.85 20.48 -10.36
C ALA A 332 -9.76 19.70 -9.39
N PHE A 333 -9.21 19.29 -8.25
CA PHE A 333 -9.94 18.57 -7.20
C PHE A 333 -11.21 19.30 -6.76
N ARG A 334 -11.14 20.62 -6.54
CA ARG A 334 -12.31 21.40 -6.11
C ARG A 334 -13.38 21.60 -7.18
N LYS A 335 -12.99 21.54 -8.45
CA LYS A 335 -13.94 21.71 -9.57
C LYS A 335 -14.73 20.43 -9.81
N GLU A 336 -14.20 19.29 -9.38
CA GLU A 336 -14.85 17.99 -9.56
C GLU A 336 -16.21 17.94 -8.85
N GLN A 337 -17.19 17.35 -9.52
CA GLN A 337 -18.58 17.29 -9.04
C GLN A 337 -18.99 15.87 -8.64
N ASP A 338 -18.12 14.88 -8.90
CA ASP A 338 -18.35 13.52 -8.44
C ASP A 338 -18.47 13.43 -6.90
N VAL A 339 -19.35 12.54 -6.43
CA VAL A 339 -19.64 12.36 -5.01
C VAL A 339 -18.38 11.99 -4.22
N ASN A 340 -17.48 11.20 -4.80
CA ASN A 340 -16.23 10.80 -4.14
C ASN A 340 -15.35 12.00 -3.82
N TYR A 341 -15.24 12.97 -4.72
CA TYR A 341 -14.48 14.21 -4.48
C TYR A 341 -15.20 15.18 -3.55
N MET A 342 -16.52 15.29 -3.67
CA MET A 342 -17.34 16.20 -2.86
C MET A 342 -17.40 15.78 -1.39
N GLU A 343 -17.45 14.48 -1.12
CA GLU A 343 -17.48 13.89 0.23
C GLU A 343 -16.10 13.41 0.70
N SER A 344 -15.04 13.64 -0.09
CA SER A 344 -13.70 13.15 0.21
C SER A 344 -13.19 13.66 1.56
N PRO A 345 -12.63 12.79 2.42
CA PRO A 345 -11.97 13.22 3.65
C PRO A 345 -10.70 14.06 3.39
N TYR A 346 -10.20 14.07 2.16
CA TYR A 346 -9.01 14.81 1.76
C TYR A 346 -9.31 16.21 1.22
N ARG A 347 -10.59 16.58 1.07
CA ARG A 347 -11.01 17.84 0.45
C ARG A 347 -10.43 19.09 1.14
N GLU A 348 -10.33 19.06 2.45
CA GLU A 348 -9.72 20.14 3.24
C GLU A 348 -8.19 19.96 3.34
N GLY A 349 -7.70 18.72 3.37
CA GLY A 349 -6.27 18.42 3.37
C GLY A 349 -5.57 18.91 2.10
N ILE A 350 -6.17 18.73 0.93
CA ILE A 350 -5.62 19.24 -0.34
C ILE A 350 -5.69 20.77 -0.43
N ARG A 351 -6.70 21.38 0.20
CA ARG A 351 -6.82 22.83 0.32
C ARG A 351 -5.71 23.41 1.21
N LEU A 352 -5.32 22.72 2.28
CA LEU A 352 -4.15 23.06 3.08
C LEU A 352 -2.83 22.93 2.29
N GLN A 353 -2.70 21.91 1.43
CA GLN A 353 -1.52 21.76 0.56
C GLN A 353 -1.40 22.87 -0.48
N GLU A 354 -2.52 23.32 -1.05
CA GLU A 354 -2.55 24.49 -1.93
C GLU A 354 -2.07 25.75 -1.21
N SER A 355 -2.51 25.98 0.03
CA SER A 355 -2.01 27.10 0.83
C SER A 355 -0.50 27.04 1.02
N ARG A 356 0.05 25.84 1.29
CA ARG A 356 1.52 25.64 1.43
C ARG A 356 2.25 26.00 0.15
N ALA A 357 1.76 25.51 -0.98
CA ALA A 357 2.34 25.80 -2.28
C ALA A 357 2.28 27.30 -2.62
N LEU A 358 1.12 27.95 -2.42
CA LEU A 358 0.94 29.39 -2.67
C LEU A 358 1.89 30.24 -1.82
N TRP A 359 2.10 29.87 -0.56
CA TRP A 359 3.06 30.58 0.29
C TRP A 359 4.50 30.43 -0.24
N GLN A 360 4.90 29.24 -0.67
CA GLN A 360 6.22 29.01 -1.28
C GLN A 360 6.41 29.74 -2.62
N LEU A 361 5.31 30.01 -3.33
CA LEU A 361 5.29 30.82 -4.56
C LEU A 361 5.27 32.33 -4.30
N GLY A 362 5.24 32.77 -3.04
CA GLY A 362 5.14 34.19 -2.67
C GLY A 362 3.72 34.77 -2.80
N GLU A 363 2.71 33.94 -3.01
CA GLU A 363 1.30 34.33 -3.07
C GLU A 363 0.66 34.34 -1.66
N GLU A 364 1.30 35.05 -0.73
CA GLU A 364 0.99 35.02 0.69
C GLU A 364 -0.47 35.38 1.01
N ALA A 365 -1.01 36.42 0.36
CA ALA A 365 -2.40 36.84 0.58
C ALA A 365 -3.41 35.72 0.25
N GLN A 366 -3.15 34.93 -0.80
CA GLN A 366 -4.00 33.81 -1.15
C GLN A 366 -3.81 32.64 -0.18
N ALA A 367 -2.57 32.35 0.21
CA ALA A 367 -2.27 31.33 1.21
C ALA A 367 -3.00 31.64 2.54
N VAL A 368 -2.85 32.85 3.07
CA VAL A 368 -3.51 33.28 4.31
C VAL A 368 -5.03 33.21 4.20
N SER A 369 -5.61 33.63 3.06
CA SER A 369 -7.05 33.52 2.84
C SER A 369 -7.56 32.08 2.92
N ILE A 370 -6.79 31.10 2.44
CA ILE A 370 -7.14 29.68 2.53
C ILE A 370 -7.01 29.19 3.98
N LEU A 371 -5.96 29.60 4.69
CA LEU A 371 -5.81 29.23 6.10
C LEU A 371 -6.98 29.77 6.93
N ASP A 372 -7.42 31.01 6.66
CA ASP A 372 -8.61 31.57 7.30
C ASP A 372 -9.89 30.79 7.00
N GLU A 373 -10.07 30.33 5.76
CA GLU A 373 -11.17 29.44 5.38
C GLU A 373 -11.15 28.15 6.22
N LEU A 374 -9.98 27.50 6.34
CA LEU A 374 -9.81 26.24 7.07
C LEU A 374 -9.91 26.39 8.60
N ILE A 375 -9.60 27.57 9.14
CA ILE A 375 -9.63 27.84 10.59
C ILE A 375 -11.05 28.17 11.07
N ASN A 376 -11.85 28.86 10.25
CA ASN A 376 -13.14 29.43 10.66
C ASN A 376 -14.34 28.49 10.43
N LYS A 377 -14.08 27.20 10.18
CA LYS A 377 -15.14 26.18 10.06
C LYS A 377 -15.70 25.77 11.43
N PRO A 378 -16.94 25.24 11.50
CA PRO A 378 -17.61 24.95 12.76
C PRO A 378 -17.02 23.75 13.53
N ASP A 379 -16.44 22.77 12.84
CA ASP A 379 -15.89 21.56 13.44
C ASP A 379 -14.36 21.59 13.42
N GLU A 380 -13.72 21.40 14.59
CA GLU A 380 -12.26 21.36 14.69
C GLU A 380 -11.72 19.96 14.41
N ASP A 381 -10.66 19.89 13.60
CA ASP A 381 -9.96 18.67 13.24
C ASP A 381 -8.47 18.93 12.96
N TRP A 382 -7.74 17.90 12.55
CA TRP A 382 -6.31 17.98 12.26
C TRP A 382 -5.96 19.07 11.23
N VAL A 383 -6.79 19.29 10.20
CA VAL A 383 -6.57 20.35 9.19
C VAL A 383 -6.69 21.73 9.83
N THR A 384 -7.66 21.91 10.74
CA THR A 384 -7.85 23.14 11.50
C THR A 384 -6.61 23.47 12.33
N TYR A 385 -6.06 22.49 13.05
CA TYR A 385 -4.85 22.66 13.86
C TYR A 385 -3.63 22.98 13.00
N GLU A 386 -3.42 22.25 11.90
CA GLU A 386 -2.31 22.52 10.98
C GLU A 386 -2.43 23.88 10.30
N ALA A 387 -3.65 24.31 9.94
CA ALA A 387 -3.88 25.63 9.36
C ALA A 387 -3.56 26.76 10.34
N ARG A 388 -3.93 26.64 11.62
CA ARG A 388 -3.56 27.61 12.67
C ARG A 388 -2.05 27.69 12.85
N ALA A 389 -1.38 26.53 12.95
CA ALA A 389 0.06 26.47 13.08
C ALA A 389 0.74 27.15 11.89
N MET A 390 0.33 26.82 10.67
CA MET A 390 0.87 27.41 9.46
C MET A 390 0.61 28.92 9.40
N LYS A 391 -0.60 29.39 9.73
CA LYS A 391 -0.92 30.83 9.69
C LYS A 391 -0.03 31.62 10.63
N LYS A 392 0.29 31.07 11.80
CA LYS A 392 1.25 31.67 12.73
C LYS A 392 2.62 31.84 12.09
N PHE A 393 3.13 30.82 11.38
CA PHE A 393 4.41 30.92 10.68
C PHE A 393 4.39 31.91 9.52
N VAL A 394 3.32 31.94 8.73
CA VAL A 394 3.20 32.85 7.58
C VAL A 394 3.12 34.31 8.03
N VAL A 395 2.37 34.61 9.09
CA VAL A 395 2.10 35.99 9.55
C VAL A 395 3.13 36.52 10.56
N GLU A 396 3.65 35.67 11.46
CA GLU A 396 4.58 36.09 12.53
C GLU A 396 6.06 35.80 12.17
N GLY A 397 6.33 35.04 11.10
CA GLY A 397 7.68 34.65 10.67
C GLY A 397 8.49 35.74 9.96
N GLU A 398 7.91 36.89 9.64
CA GLU A 398 8.63 38.04 9.06
C GLU A 398 9.06 39.10 10.10
N SER A 399 8.63 39.02 11.37
CA SER A 399 8.92 40.06 12.38
C SER A 399 10.09 39.76 13.32
N GLY A 400 10.99 38.83 12.95
CA GLY A 400 12.00 38.27 13.87
C GLY A 400 13.42 38.84 13.81
N ASP A 401 13.78 39.63 12.80
CA ASP A 401 15.21 39.88 12.48
C ASP A 401 15.74 41.32 12.67
N ASP A 402 14.97 42.27 13.24
CA ASP A 402 15.40 43.69 13.28
C ASP A 402 15.47 44.38 14.66
N GLU A 403 15.41 43.67 15.79
CA GLU A 403 15.55 44.32 17.12
C GLU A 403 16.51 43.62 18.10
N GLU A 404 17.77 43.36 17.71
CA GLU A 404 18.88 43.34 18.69
C GLU A 404 20.19 43.86 18.06
N ALA A 405 20.20 45.15 17.70
CA ALA A 405 21.44 45.91 17.53
C ALA A 405 21.20 47.40 17.80
N SER A 406 21.16 47.81 19.07
CA SER A 406 21.44 49.17 19.53
C SER A 406 21.78 49.21 21.01
#